data_AF-A0A3M4S495-F1
#
_entry.id   AF-A0A3M4S495-F1
#
_cell.length_a   1.000
_cell.length_b   1.000
_cell.length_c   1.000
_cell.angle_alpha   90.00
_cell.angle_beta   90.00
_cell.angle_gamma   90.00
#
_symmetry.space_group_name_H-M   'P 1'
#
loop_
_entity.id
_entity.type
_entity.pdbx_description
1 polymer ?
#
loop_
_entity_poly.entity_id
_entity_poly.type
_entity_poly.pdbx_seq_one_letter_code
_entity_poly.pdbx_strand_id
1 'polypeptide(L)'
;MGVYDTRGNYSPTPRVCQPKESGKPRPVPPTVEYSWENPPPRTFHDAESQASCLIGIRFLWSNGERLVGCSWGMTQADGKVIQGELDSKSFLSQVIAGREHKVQLNPWFEPKKQPDASRIALKRVLGEILNVERLEADRLKTIQEQRSGAANAFYAGAALGKGFLYGAWGLVKSVAEFSDLINPFDALSNAAVSAWSAEVLPGGSWLDSFIEQYSAAQHRELAEALGFDPATISREKMAHVYEVASYVFQDNESQLALGHFAREYVKIQNHESILHFTGGMVFEIVLAALLVYLTGGVGLAARVTAASTRLTPPLKRLGEVLEKLGRDLKIARVHAEGHAEGVGSGSQTVVITRAKGVVPEPVAAPPKKKKSRNKPPPPLDEAQGRSHTIVERPGREGQYTTHYEDGTVKQYRGSGKDHGPHPRPNVKFNKIDTRPDGSLVPGGLKVRPPTSDEFPR
;
A
#
# COMPACT_ATOMS: atom_id res chain seq x y z
N MET A 1 -36.42 44.43 -11.19
CA MET A 1 -36.27 43.67 -9.92
C MET A 1 -35.64 42.33 -10.27
N GLY A 2 -34.54 41.93 -9.63
CA GLY A 2 -33.90 40.64 -9.87
C GLY A 2 -34.68 39.50 -9.21
N VAL A 3 -34.58 38.29 -9.76
CA VAL A 3 -35.25 37.07 -9.24
C VAL A 3 -34.21 36.17 -8.58
N TYR A 4 -34.54 35.64 -7.41
CA TYR A 4 -33.74 34.64 -6.69
C TYR A 4 -34.07 33.22 -7.18
N ASP A 5 -33.08 32.34 -7.23
CA ASP A 5 -33.33 30.90 -7.46
C ASP A 5 -33.74 30.16 -6.18
N THR A 6 -34.18 28.90 -6.32
CA THR A 6 -34.67 28.06 -5.21
C THR A 6 -33.60 27.63 -4.20
N ARG A 7 -32.34 28.08 -4.37
CA ARG A 7 -31.24 27.88 -3.41
C ARG A 7 -30.77 29.20 -2.79
N GLY A 8 -31.48 30.31 -3.05
CA GLY A 8 -31.24 31.60 -2.42
C GLY A 8 -30.11 32.42 -3.05
N ASN A 9 -29.62 32.07 -4.24
CA ASN A 9 -28.55 32.83 -4.89
C ASN A 9 -29.12 33.97 -5.75
N TYR A 10 -28.53 35.16 -5.61
CA TYR A 10 -28.87 36.35 -6.40
C TYR A 10 -28.02 36.42 -7.67
N SER A 11 -28.64 36.60 -8.84
CA SER A 11 -27.95 36.82 -10.10
C SER A 11 -28.37 38.17 -10.71
N PRO A 12 -27.46 39.15 -10.88
CA PRO A 12 -27.81 40.40 -11.56
C PRO A 12 -27.88 40.20 -13.08
N THR A 13 -28.98 40.62 -13.70
CA THR A 13 -29.15 40.65 -15.16
C THR A 13 -28.02 41.43 -15.84
N PRO A 14 -27.44 40.95 -16.97
CA PRO A 14 -26.40 41.66 -17.70
C PRO A 14 -26.96 42.93 -18.34
N ARG A 15 -26.26 44.07 -18.19
CA ARG A 15 -26.53 45.27 -19.00
C ARG A 15 -25.99 45.05 -20.40
N VAL A 16 -26.84 45.28 -21.41
CA VAL A 16 -26.48 45.32 -22.83
C VAL A 16 -25.63 46.57 -23.09
N CYS A 17 -24.43 46.41 -23.64
CA CYS A 17 -23.60 47.51 -24.13
C CYS A 17 -24.30 48.20 -25.31
N GLN A 18 -24.60 49.50 -25.19
CA GLN A 18 -25.03 50.31 -26.33
C GLN A 18 -23.81 50.79 -27.16
N PRO A 19 -23.90 50.87 -28.50
CA PRO A 19 -22.82 51.43 -29.32
C PRO A 19 -22.74 52.95 -29.17
N LYS A 20 -21.52 53.51 -29.19
CA LYS A 20 -21.28 54.96 -29.24
C LYS A 20 -21.77 55.54 -30.57
N GLU A 21 -22.78 56.41 -30.55
CA GLU A 21 -23.12 57.27 -31.68
C GLU A 21 -22.03 58.31 -31.93
N SER A 22 -21.65 58.48 -33.20
CA SER A 22 -20.70 59.47 -33.70
C SER A 22 -21.34 60.87 -33.75
N GLY A 23 -21.02 61.73 -32.78
CA GLY A 23 -21.40 63.14 -32.76
C GLY A 23 -20.32 64.06 -33.35
N LYS A 24 -20.74 64.99 -34.21
CA LYS A 24 -19.94 66.03 -34.91
C LYS A 24 -18.99 66.83 -33.99
N PRO A 25 -17.90 67.44 -34.50
CA PRO A 25 -16.98 68.21 -33.69
C PRO A 25 -17.67 69.44 -33.07
N ARG A 26 -17.48 69.64 -31.76
CA ARG A 26 -17.90 70.86 -31.07
C ARG A 26 -16.98 72.04 -31.45
N PRO A 27 -17.51 73.28 -31.52
CA PRO A 27 -16.68 74.46 -31.72
C PRO A 27 -15.70 74.64 -30.55
N VAL A 28 -14.48 75.10 -30.86
CA VAL A 28 -13.48 75.47 -29.85
C VAL A 28 -14.02 76.67 -29.05
N PRO A 29 -14.15 76.59 -27.70
CA PRO A 29 -14.54 77.74 -26.91
C PRO A 29 -13.38 78.74 -26.82
N PRO A 30 -13.66 80.05 -26.69
CA PRO A 30 -12.62 81.06 -26.56
C PRO A 30 -11.80 80.85 -25.28
N THR A 31 -10.53 81.23 -25.32
CA THR A 31 -9.60 81.19 -24.19
C THR A 31 -10.16 82.03 -23.04
N VAL A 32 -10.55 81.37 -21.95
CA VAL A 32 -11.04 82.02 -20.73
C VAL A 32 -9.83 82.42 -19.89
N GLU A 33 -9.64 83.72 -19.65
CA GLU A 33 -8.70 84.20 -18.63
C GLU A 33 -9.29 83.99 -17.23
N TYR A 34 -8.56 83.28 -16.38
CA TYR A 34 -8.99 82.97 -15.01
C TYR A 34 -8.63 84.12 -14.06
N SER A 35 -9.56 84.48 -13.16
CA SER A 35 -9.39 85.53 -12.15
C SER A 35 -9.68 84.99 -10.74
N TRP A 36 -9.45 85.79 -9.69
CA TRP A 36 -9.80 85.41 -8.32
C TRP A 36 -11.30 85.14 -8.11
N GLU A 37 -12.17 85.77 -8.91
CA GLU A 37 -13.62 85.55 -8.89
C GLU A 37 -14.04 84.35 -9.75
N ASN A 38 -13.15 83.85 -10.62
CA ASN A 38 -13.40 82.70 -11.48
C ASN A 38 -12.14 81.81 -11.58
N PRO A 39 -11.79 81.09 -10.51
CA PRO A 39 -10.61 80.22 -10.49
C PRO A 39 -10.77 79.08 -11.50
N PRO A 40 -9.66 78.57 -12.06
CA PRO A 40 -9.73 77.45 -12.99
C PRO A 40 -10.44 76.26 -12.35
N PRO A 41 -11.19 75.45 -13.13
CA PRO A 41 -11.81 74.24 -12.62
C PRO A 41 -10.73 73.40 -11.94
N ARG A 42 -10.92 73.06 -10.67
CA ARG A 42 -10.01 72.16 -9.97
C ARG A 42 -10.01 70.84 -10.73
N THR A 43 -8.89 70.50 -11.35
CA THR A 43 -8.64 69.14 -11.82
C THR A 43 -8.55 68.26 -10.58
N PHE A 44 -9.66 67.63 -10.24
CA PHE A 44 -9.59 66.39 -9.50
C PHE A 44 -8.86 65.43 -10.42
N HIS A 45 -7.62 65.09 -10.09
CA HIS A 45 -7.07 63.85 -10.59
C HIS A 45 -8.03 62.78 -10.11
N ASP A 46 -8.78 62.17 -11.03
CA ASP A 46 -9.44 60.91 -10.77
C ASP A 46 -8.30 59.98 -10.33
N ALA A 47 -8.11 59.83 -9.02
CA ALA A 47 -7.33 58.74 -8.49
C ALA A 47 -7.99 57.51 -9.11
N GLU A 48 -7.28 56.81 -9.99
CA GLU A 48 -7.74 55.53 -10.53
C GLU A 48 -8.27 54.74 -9.35
N SER A 49 -9.59 54.59 -9.28
CA SER A 49 -10.22 53.81 -8.23
C SER A 49 -9.70 52.39 -8.46
N GLN A 50 -8.67 51.99 -7.71
CA GLN A 50 -8.20 50.62 -7.68
C GLN A 50 -9.40 49.78 -7.28
N ALA A 51 -10.01 49.14 -8.27
CA ALA A 51 -11.24 48.38 -8.09
C ALA A 51 -10.94 47.26 -7.08
N SER A 52 -11.49 47.39 -5.88
CA SER A 52 -11.34 46.38 -4.84
C SER A 52 -12.06 45.10 -5.26
N CYS A 53 -11.33 44.00 -5.30
CA CYS A 53 -11.87 42.70 -5.67
C CYS A 53 -12.00 41.81 -4.43
N LEU A 54 -13.17 41.21 -4.22
CA LEU A 54 -13.40 40.23 -3.17
C LEU A 54 -13.20 38.82 -3.73
N ILE A 55 -12.30 38.07 -3.12
CA ILE A 55 -11.96 36.70 -3.53
C ILE A 55 -12.29 35.76 -2.39
N GLY A 56 -12.94 34.64 -2.71
CA GLY A 56 -13.22 33.56 -1.77
C GLY A 56 -12.86 32.19 -2.33
N ILE A 57 -11.83 31.53 -1.80
CA ILE A 57 -11.39 30.22 -2.30
C ILE A 57 -11.53 29.17 -1.21
N ARG A 58 -12.19 28.06 -1.55
CA ARG A 58 -12.30 26.89 -0.67
C ARG A 58 -11.42 25.76 -1.19
N PHE A 59 -10.66 25.12 -0.31
CA PHE A 59 -9.86 23.93 -0.63
C PHE A 59 -10.44 22.71 0.07
N LEU A 60 -10.74 21.65 -0.67
CA LEU A 60 -11.31 20.42 -0.15
C LEU A 60 -10.57 19.21 -0.72
N TRP A 61 -10.51 18.12 0.04
CA TRP A 61 -10.23 16.82 -0.53
C TRP A 61 -11.39 16.35 -1.41
N SER A 62 -11.11 15.44 -2.35
CA SER A 62 -12.10 14.87 -3.28
C SER A 62 -13.23 14.09 -2.62
N ASN A 63 -13.06 13.66 -1.36
CA ASN A 63 -14.11 13.04 -0.55
C ASN A 63 -14.93 14.06 0.27
N GLY A 64 -14.66 15.37 0.12
CA GLY A 64 -15.32 16.45 0.84
C GLY A 64 -14.65 16.86 2.16
N GLU A 65 -13.58 16.17 2.58
CA GLU A 65 -12.86 16.50 3.81
C GLU A 65 -12.16 17.87 3.71
N ARG A 66 -12.14 18.58 4.84
CA ARG A 66 -11.60 19.93 4.98
C ARG A 66 -10.09 19.93 5.24
N LEU A 67 -9.37 20.83 4.57
CA LEU A 67 -7.96 21.17 4.77
C LEU A 67 -7.80 22.34 5.75
N VAL A 68 -8.17 22.16 7.02
CA VAL A 68 -8.11 23.24 8.03
C VAL A 68 -6.66 23.57 8.41
N GLY A 69 -6.34 24.85 8.57
CA GLY A 69 -5.03 25.29 9.08
C GLY A 69 -3.87 25.19 8.09
N CYS A 70 -4.10 24.86 6.81
CA CYS A 70 -3.04 24.93 5.81
C CYS A 70 -2.67 26.39 5.52
N SER A 71 -1.38 26.68 5.51
CA SER A 71 -0.88 27.99 5.07
C SER A 71 -1.11 28.19 3.57
N TRP A 72 -1.38 29.43 3.19
CA TRP A 72 -1.54 29.83 1.79
C TRP A 72 -0.79 31.13 1.52
N GLY A 73 -0.42 31.32 0.26
CA GLY A 73 0.09 32.58 -0.26
C GLY A 73 -0.63 32.96 -1.54
N MET A 74 -0.89 34.25 -1.69
CA MET A 74 -1.50 34.84 -2.86
C MET A 74 -0.56 35.87 -3.45
N THR A 75 -0.18 35.69 -4.71
CA THR A 75 0.59 36.64 -5.50
C THR A 75 -0.35 37.41 -6.41
N GLN A 76 -0.37 38.73 -6.28
CA GLN A 76 -1.13 39.63 -7.16
C GLN A 76 -0.31 40.05 -8.38
N ALA A 77 -0.98 40.60 -9.40
CA ALA A 77 -0.35 41.08 -10.64
C ALA A 77 0.79 42.10 -10.41
N ASP A 78 0.72 42.89 -9.33
CA ASP A 78 1.73 43.87 -8.93
C ASP A 78 2.93 43.25 -8.19
N GLY A 79 2.95 41.92 -8.06
CA GLY A 79 3.97 41.17 -7.32
C GLY A 79 3.76 41.17 -5.80
N LYS A 80 2.71 41.83 -5.28
CA LYS A 80 2.41 41.82 -3.85
C LYS A 80 1.98 40.43 -3.42
N VAL A 81 2.59 39.95 -2.33
CA VAL A 81 2.27 38.67 -1.71
C VAL A 81 1.45 38.89 -0.45
N ILE A 82 0.30 38.24 -0.35
CA ILE A 82 -0.52 38.13 0.87
C ILE A 82 -0.44 36.69 1.35
N GLN A 83 -0.38 36.47 2.66
CA GLN A 83 -0.33 35.14 3.25
C GLN A 83 -1.35 35.01 4.37
N GLY A 84 -1.72 33.78 4.66
CA GLY A 84 -2.59 33.46 5.78
C GLY A 84 -2.71 31.95 5.97
N GLU A 85 -3.68 31.57 6.79
CA GLU A 85 -4.06 30.17 7.00
C GLU A 85 -5.53 29.98 6.60
N LEU A 86 -5.87 28.76 6.17
CA LEU A 86 -7.24 28.40 5.90
C LEU A 86 -8.06 28.33 7.19
N ASP A 87 -9.27 28.86 7.15
CA ASP A 87 -10.19 28.82 8.31
C ASP A 87 -10.72 27.41 8.60
N SER A 88 -11.59 27.28 9.60
CA SER A 88 -12.25 26.01 9.98
C SER A 88 -13.19 25.43 8.92
N LYS A 89 -13.48 26.18 7.87
CA LYS A 89 -14.24 25.78 6.68
C LYS A 89 -13.35 25.53 5.47
N SER A 90 -12.03 25.52 5.66
CA SER A 90 -11.01 25.42 4.61
C SER A 90 -11.14 26.49 3.55
N PHE A 91 -11.51 27.68 3.99
CA PHE A 91 -11.82 28.81 3.15
C PHE A 91 -10.84 29.94 3.47
N LEU A 92 -10.44 30.66 2.42
CA LEU A 92 -9.82 31.96 2.53
C LEU A 92 -10.72 32.99 1.87
N SER A 93 -10.75 34.18 2.44
CA SER A 93 -11.46 35.34 1.93
C SER A 93 -10.57 36.56 2.02
N GLN A 94 -10.36 37.26 0.91
CA GLN A 94 -9.48 38.42 0.88
C GLN A 94 -10.01 39.50 -0.07
N VAL A 95 -9.85 40.76 0.33
CA VAL A 95 -10.02 41.91 -0.56
C VAL A 95 -8.65 42.29 -1.13
N ILE A 96 -8.55 42.42 -2.45
CA ILE A 96 -7.33 42.76 -3.18
C ILE A 96 -7.52 43.98 -4.08
N ALA A 97 -6.41 44.64 -4.44
CA ALA A 97 -6.41 45.81 -5.34
C ALA A 97 -6.18 45.42 -6.81
N GLY A 98 -5.59 44.24 -7.06
CA GLY A 98 -5.34 43.70 -8.39
C GLY A 98 -6.54 42.95 -8.99
N ARG A 99 -6.58 42.84 -10.32
CA ARG A 99 -7.54 41.96 -11.01
C ARG A 99 -7.02 40.52 -11.02
N GLU A 100 -5.78 40.30 -11.44
CA GLU A 100 -5.22 38.95 -11.53
C GLU A 100 -4.56 38.53 -10.22
N HIS A 101 -4.77 37.26 -9.85
CA HIS A 101 -4.21 36.67 -8.65
C HIS A 101 -3.91 35.18 -8.84
N LYS A 102 -2.87 34.71 -8.16
CA LYS A 102 -2.51 33.31 -8.04
C LYS A 102 -2.41 32.94 -6.57
N VAL A 103 -3.13 31.90 -6.16
CA VAL A 103 -3.13 31.37 -4.80
C VAL A 103 -2.50 29.99 -4.80
N GLN A 104 -1.65 29.73 -3.82
CA GLN A 104 -1.00 28.43 -3.62
C GLN A 104 -1.02 28.08 -2.13
N LEU A 105 -1.35 26.83 -1.80
CA LEU A 105 -1.14 26.28 -0.48
C LEU A 105 0.37 26.09 -0.26
N ASN A 106 0.91 26.74 0.77
CA ASN A 106 2.33 26.76 1.13
C ASN A 106 3.27 27.08 -0.07
N PRO A 107 3.31 28.34 -0.53
CA PRO A 107 3.97 28.74 -1.79
C PRO A 107 5.49 28.50 -1.82
N TRP A 108 6.13 28.39 -0.65
CA TRP A 108 7.57 28.16 -0.51
C TRP A 108 7.94 26.67 -0.49
N PHE A 109 6.93 25.80 -0.54
CA PHE A 109 7.12 24.37 -0.48
C PHE A 109 7.51 23.82 -1.87
N GLU A 110 8.50 22.94 -1.93
CA GLU A 110 8.88 22.24 -3.16
C GLU A 110 8.32 20.80 -3.15
N PRO A 111 7.15 20.53 -3.76
CA PRO A 111 6.46 19.25 -3.57
C PRO A 111 7.25 18.05 -4.05
N LYS A 112 8.03 18.22 -5.12
CA LYS A 112 8.79 17.13 -5.74
C LYS A 112 9.95 16.64 -4.88
N LYS A 113 10.59 17.54 -4.12
CA LYS A 113 11.77 17.22 -3.30
C LYS A 113 11.43 16.65 -1.93
N GLN A 114 10.24 16.95 -1.41
CA GLN A 114 9.85 16.52 -0.06
C GLN A 114 10.04 15.02 0.19
N PRO A 115 9.62 14.11 -0.71
CA PRO A 115 9.68 12.68 -0.40
C PRO A 115 11.09 12.07 -0.62
N ASP A 116 12.05 12.80 -1.21
CA ASP A 116 13.34 12.23 -1.65
C ASP A 116 14.15 11.62 -0.51
N ALA A 117 14.26 12.34 0.62
CA ALA A 117 14.95 11.82 1.80
C ALA A 117 14.30 10.52 2.32
N SER A 118 12.95 10.47 2.30
CA SER A 118 12.18 9.31 2.75
C SER A 118 12.28 8.14 1.76
N ARG A 119 12.33 8.40 0.45
CA ARG A 119 12.57 7.39 -0.59
C ARG A 119 13.97 6.78 -0.49
N ILE A 120 14.99 7.60 -0.22
CA ILE A 120 16.37 7.13 0.01
C ILE A 120 16.40 6.25 1.26
N ALA A 121 15.77 6.69 2.35
CA ALA A 121 15.66 5.89 3.57
C ALA A 121 14.93 4.56 3.34
N LEU A 122 13.86 4.55 2.51
CA LEU A 122 13.10 3.34 2.17
C LEU A 122 14.01 2.33 1.47
N LYS A 123 14.70 2.74 0.39
CA LYS A 123 15.63 1.89 -0.35
C LYS A 123 16.71 1.30 0.56
N ARG A 124 17.25 2.11 1.47
CA ARG A 124 18.24 1.67 2.46
C ARG A 124 17.70 0.59 3.38
N VAL A 125 16.55 0.81 4.02
CA VAL A 125 15.98 -0.16 4.98
C VAL A 125 15.55 -1.45 4.30
N LEU A 126 14.99 -1.37 3.08
CA LEU A 126 14.70 -2.56 2.28
C LEU A 126 15.99 -3.37 1.98
N GLY A 127 17.10 -2.68 1.67
CA GLY A 127 18.41 -3.30 1.51
C GLY A 127 18.94 -3.96 2.78
N GLU A 128 18.72 -3.35 3.96
CA GLU A 128 19.06 -3.95 5.25
C GLU A 128 18.31 -5.27 5.49
N ILE A 129 17.01 -5.31 5.18
CA ILE A 129 16.19 -6.52 5.31
C ILE A 129 16.75 -7.63 4.40
N LEU A 130 17.07 -7.32 3.14
CA LEU A 130 17.67 -8.29 2.21
C LEU A 130 19.01 -8.82 2.74
N ASN A 131 19.83 -7.96 3.35
CA ASN A 131 21.11 -8.39 3.92
C ASN A 131 20.94 -9.31 5.13
N VAL A 132 19.99 -9.02 6.02
CA VAL A 132 19.64 -9.92 7.14
C VAL A 132 19.22 -11.30 6.62
N GLU A 133 18.44 -11.33 5.54
CA GLU A 133 17.97 -12.59 4.96
C GLU A 133 19.05 -13.36 4.21
N ARG A 134 19.97 -12.68 3.53
CA ARG A 134 21.14 -13.33 2.91
C ARG A 134 22.01 -14.02 3.96
N LEU A 135 22.29 -13.33 5.07
CA LEU A 135 23.06 -13.89 6.18
C LEU A 135 22.40 -15.15 6.76
N GLU A 136 21.08 -15.13 6.89
CA GLU A 136 20.35 -16.32 7.36
C GLU A 136 20.36 -17.45 6.30
N ALA A 137 20.17 -17.12 5.02
CA ALA A 137 20.25 -18.10 3.95
C ALA A 137 21.62 -18.79 3.90
N ASP A 138 22.71 -18.04 4.02
CA ASP A 138 24.09 -18.56 4.08
C ASP A 138 24.33 -19.43 5.31
N ARG A 139 23.79 -19.02 6.47
CA ARG A 139 23.84 -19.83 7.70
C ARG A 139 23.11 -21.15 7.51
N LEU A 140 21.90 -21.11 6.94
CA LEU A 140 21.10 -22.32 6.69
C LEU A 140 21.78 -23.24 5.67
N LYS A 141 22.41 -22.67 4.65
CA LYS A 141 23.21 -23.41 3.67
C LYS A 141 24.42 -24.09 4.33
N THR A 142 25.14 -23.40 5.21
CA THR A 142 26.24 -24.00 5.98
C THR A 142 25.76 -25.18 6.84
N ILE A 143 24.61 -25.03 7.52
CA ILE A 143 23.99 -26.11 8.30
C ILE A 143 23.58 -27.28 7.40
N GLN A 144 23.13 -27.00 6.18
CA GLN A 144 22.81 -28.00 5.17
C GLN A 144 24.07 -28.75 4.72
N GLU A 145 25.16 -28.05 4.39
CA GLU A 145 26.42 -28.68 3.98
C GLU A 145 27.01 -29.61 5.05
N GLN A 146 26.75 -29.35 6.35
CA GLN A 146 27.17 -30.21 7.46
C GLN A 146 26.29 -31.45 7.70
N ARG A 147 25.14 -31.58 7.03
CA ARG A 147 24.19 -32.69 7.19
C ARG A 147 24.43 -33.80 6.17
N SER A 148 24.11 -35.04 6.52
CA SER A 148 24.18 -36.17 5.57
C SER A 148 23.19 -35.98 4.41
N GLY A 149 23.47 -36.56 3.23
CA GLY A 149 22.64 -36.40 2.02
C GLY A 149 21.15 -36.70 2.23
N ALA A 150 20.81 -37.71 3.06
CA ALA A 150 19.43 -38.04 3.41
C ALA A 150 18.77 -37.00 4.33
N ALA A 151 19.52 -36.43 5.28
CA ALA A 151 19.03 -35.33 6.12
C ALA A 151 18.85 -34.05 5.30
N ASN A 152 19.74 -33.79 4.32
CA ASN A 152 19.62 -32.66 3.41
C ASN A 152 18.38 -32.72 2.52
N ALA A 153 18.09 -33.88 1.94
CA ALA A 153 16.88 -34.08 1.15
C ALA A 153 15.58 -33.93 1.97
N PHE A 154 15.61 -34.23 3.27
CA PHE A 154 14.49 -34.03 4.20
C PHE A 154 14.30 -32.55 4.56
N TYR A 155 15.37 -31.84 4.90
CA TYR A 155 15.30 -30.44 5.33
C TYR A 155 15.13 -29.44 4.18
N ALA A 156 15.66 -29.71 2.98
CA ALA A 156 15.40 -28.92 1.78
C ALA A 156 13.90 -28.97 1.39
N GLY A 157 13.28 -30.15 1.48
CA GLY A 157 11.84 -30.34 1.27
C GLY A 157 10.95 -29.63 2.31
N ALA A 158 11.44 -29.48 3.54
CA ALA A 158 10.77 -28.72 4.59
C ALA A 158 11.04 -27.19 4.51
N ALA A 159 11.96 -26.73 3.66
CA ALA A 159 12.35 -25.32 3.51
C ALA A 159 11.62 -24.61 2.34
N LEU A 160 11.07 -25.35 1.38
CA LEU A 160 10.38 -24.88 0.15
C LEU A 160 9.11 -24.02 0.36
N GLY A 161 8.85 -23.53 1.57
CA GLY A 161 7.73 -22.63 1.88
C GLY A 161 7.94 -21.82 3.15
N LYS A 162 9.18 -21.69 3.63
CA LYS A 162 9.52 -21.04 4.90
C LYS A 162 9.97 -19.57 4.77
N GLY A 163 9.73 -18.95 3.62
CA GLY A 163 9.96 -17.52 3.47
C GLY A 163 9.14 -16.76 4.51
N PHE A 164 9.82 -16.10 5.44
CA PHE A 164 9.20 -15.44 6.59
C PHE A 164 8.10 -14.44 6.17
N LEU A 165 8.33 -13.68 5.09
CA LEU A 165 7.34 -12.77 4.50
C LEU A 165 6.41 -13.43 3.47
N TYR A 166 6.73 -14.63 2.97
CA TYR A 166 6.02 -15.27 1.83
C TYR A 166 4.67 -15.92 2.22
N GLY A 167 4.16 -15.62 3.41
CA GLY A 167 2.85 -16.02 3.92
C GLY A 167 2.37 -15.07 5.02
N ALA A 168 2.61 -13.77 4.81
CA ALA A 168 2.59 -12.64 5.75
C ALA A 168 3.56 -12.72 6.94
N TRP A 169 3.68 -13.86 7.66
CA TRP A 169 4.51 -13.92 8.88
C TRP A 169 4.75 -15.37 9.41
N GLY A 170 4.75 -16.36 8.53
CA GLY A 170 4.79 -17.80 8.91
C GLY A 170 3.43 -18.36 9.36
N LEU A 171 2.32 -17.73 8.93
CA LEU A 171 0.95 -18.10 9.31
C LEU A 171 0.43 -19.33 8.55
N VAL A 172 1.06 -19.65 7.43
CA VAL A 172 0.65 -20.72 6.52
C VAL A 172 1.52 -21.95 6.76
N LYS A 173 0.93 -23.03 7.28
CA LYS A 173 1.63 -24.31 7.50
C LYS A 173 1.76 -25.15 6.22
N SER A 174 1.00 -24.80 5.16
CA SER A 174 1.04 -25.49 3.86
C SER A 174 0.41 -24.68 2.71
N VAL A 175 0.74 -25.03 1.45
CA VAL A 175 0.14 -24.48 0.21
C VAL A 175 -1.41 -24.54 0.20
N ALA A 176 -2.03 -25.48 0.92
CA ALA A 176 -3.49 -25.58 1.01
C ALA A 176 -4.10 -24.44 1.82
N GLU A 177 -3.49 -24.07 2.96
CA GLU A 177 -3.92 -22.94 3.80
C GLU A 177 -3.67 -21.59 3.10
N PHE A 178 -2.72 -21.52 2.15
CA PHE A 178 -2.49 -20.35 1.30
C PHE A 178 -3.70 -20.06 0.38
N SER A 179 -4.29 -21.11 -0.21
CA SER A 179 -5.50 -20.99 -1.06
C SER A 179 -6.71 -20.46 -0.27
N ASP A 180 -6.81 -20.82 1.01
CA ASP A 180 -7.90 -20.38 1.88
C ASP A 180 -7.65 -18.97 2.45
N LEU A 181 -6.41 -18.47 2.39
CA LEU A 181 -6.02 -17.11 2.81
C LEU A 181 -6.23 -16.08 1.67
N ILE A 182 -6.12 -16.50 0.41
CA ILE A 182 -6.33 -15.64 -0.77
C ILE A 182 -7.77 -15.11 -0.85
N ASN A 183 -8.77 -15.98 -0.67
CA ASN A 183 -10.19 -15.61 -0.72
C ASN A 183 -10.63 -14.58 0.36
N PRO A 184 -10.22 -14.69 1.63
CA PRO A 184 -10.52 -13.68 2.64
C PRO A 184 -9.73 -12.39 2.44
N PHE A 185 -8.47 -12.41 1.95
CA PHE A 185 -7.75 -11.16 1.66
C PHE A 185 -8.41 -10.32 0.57
N ASP A 186 -8.99 -10.94 -0.46
CA ASP A 186 -9.76 -10.23 -1.48
C ASP A 186 -11.00 -9.56 -0.87
N ALA A 187 -11.80 -10.30 -0.08
CA ALA A 187 -13.00 -9.78 0.57
C ALA A 187 -12.70 -8.65 1.58
N LEU A 188 -11.61 -8.83 2.32
CA LEU A 188 -11.13 -7.93 3.35
C LEU A 188 -10.53 -6.63 2.77
N SER A 189 -9.83 -6.76 1.65
CA SER A 189 -9.30 -5.62 0.93
C SER A 189 -10.40 -4.82 0.26
N ASN A 190 -11.43 -5.48 -0.28
CA ASN A 190 -12.61 -4.81 -0.79
C ASN A 190 -13.34 -4.01 0.30
N ALA A 191 -13.38 -4.50 1.53
CA ALA A 191 -13.93 -3.75 2.66
C ALA A 191 -13.11 -2.50 3.00
N ALA A 192 -11.78 -2.62 3.09
CA ALA A 192 -10.90 -1.49 3.34
C ALA A 192 -10.95 -0.46 2.19
N VAL A 193 -11.00 -0.92 0.93
CA VAL A 193 -11.18 -0.07 -0.27
C VAL A 193 -12.53 0.64 -0.25
N SER A 194 -13.61 -0.07 0.13
CA SER A 194 -14.95 0.50 0.23
C SER A 194 -15.03 1.56 1.33
N ALA A 195 -14.48 1.28 2.51
CA ALA A 195 -14.42 2.24 3.61
C ALA A 195 -13.53 3.44 3.26
N TRP A 196 -12.42 3.21 2.55
CA TRP A 196 -11.55 4.26 2.07
C TRP A 196 -12.24 5.22 1.09
N SER A 197 -13.06 4.67 0.20
CA SER A 197 -13.74 5.39 -0.87
C SER A 197 -15.06 6.03 -0.43
N ALA A 198 -15.43 5.91 0.84
CA ALA A 198 -16.65 6.52 1.37
C ALA A 198 -16.58 8.05 1.33
N GLU A 199 -17.70 8.68 0.93
CA GLU A 199 -17.86 10.13 1.00
C GLU A 199 -17.98 10.58 2.45
N VAL A 200 -17.42 11.76 2.76
CA VAL A 200 -17.52 12.34 4.10
C VAL A 200 -18.90 13.00 4.26
N LEU A 201 -19.61 12.64 5.33
CA LEU A 201 -20.87 13.31 5.69
C LEU A 201 -20.65 14.81 5.95
N PRO A 202 -21.63 15.70 5.65
CA PRO A 202 -21.47 17.13 5.84
C PRO A 202 -21.04 17.50 7.27
N GLY A 203 -19.81 17.99 7.42
CA GLY A 203 -19.25 18.40 8.72
C GLY A 203 -18.55 17.30 9.53
N GLY A 204 -18.49 16.06 9.02
CA GLY A 204 -17.71 14.96 9.61
C GLY A 204 -16.26 14.93 9.13
N SER A 205 -15.48 13.98 9.66
CA SER A 205 -14.15 13.64 9.16
C SER A 205 -14.19 12.40 8.28
N TRP A 206 -13.19 12.20 7.42
CA TRP A 206 -13.10 10.94 6.68
C TRP A 206 -12.91 9.73 7.60
N LEU A 207 -12.20 9.92 8.71
CA LEU A 207 -11.92 8.85 9.66
C LEU A 207 -13.23 8.29 10.26
N ASP A 208 -14.21 9.15 10.54
CA ASP A 208 -15.52 8.75 11.05
C ASP A 208 -16.23 7.85 10.02
N SER A 209 -16.30 8.29 8.77
CA SER A 209 -16.92 7.52 7.68
C SER A 209 -16.20 6.18 7.43
N PHE A 210 -14.87 6.15 7.56
CA PHE A 210 -14.12 4.90 7.47
C PHE A 210 -14.49 3.93 8.60
N ILE A 211 -14.55 4.40 9.85
CA ILE A 211 -14.85 3.56 11.02
C ILE A 211 -16.28 3.03 11.00
N GLU A 212 -17.23 3.83 10.52
CA GLU A 212 -18.62 3.42 10.33
C GLU A 212 -18.74 2.29 9.29
N GLN A 213 -18.03 2.43 8.18
CA GLN A 213 -18.09 1.47 7.07
C GLN A 213 -17.20 0.23 7.29
N TYR A 214 -16.17 0.34 8.13
CA TYR A 214 -15.24 -0.73 8.46
C TYR A 214 -15.66 -1.47 9.74
N SER A 215 -16.38 -2.59 9.55
CA SER A 215 -16.97 -3.36 10.64
C SER A 215 -15.93 -4.00 11.57
N ALA A 216 -16.33 -4.30 12.81
CA ALA A 216 -15.47 -4.99 13.77
C ALA A 216 -15.02 -6.38 13.27
N ALA A 217 -15.84 -7.08 12.48
CA ALA A 217 -15.49 -8.38 11.90
C ALA A 217 -14.36 -8.23 10.87
N GLN A 218 -14.47 -7.27 9.95
CA GLN A 218 -13.43 -6.97 8.96
C GLN A 218 -12.13 -6.53 9.64
N HIS A 219 -12.21 -5.67 10.65
CA HIS A 219 -11.04 -5.30 11.46
C HIS A 219 -10.33 -6.50 12.06
N ARG A 220 -11.10 -7.39 12.70
CA ARG A 220 -10.58 -8.61 13.33
C ARG A 220 -9.87 -9.50 12.34
N GLU A 221 -10.50 -9.75 11.20
CA GLU A 221 -9.96 -10.59 10.13
C GLU A 221 -8.65 -10.02 9.56
N LEU A 222 -8.54 -8.71 9.36
CA LEU A 222 -7.31 -8.08 8.84
C LEU A 222 -6.18 -8.08 9.84
N ALA A 223 -6.46 -7.76 11.10
CA ALA A 223 -5.43 -7.84 12.13
C ALA A 223 -4.90 -9.28 12.28
N GLU A 224 -5.79 -10.29 12.32
CA GLU A 224 -5.40 -11.71 12.39
C GLU A 224 -4.59 -12.15 11.16
N ALA A 225 -5.00 -11.75 9.96
CA ALA A 225 -4.34 -12.09 8.72
C ALA A 225 -2.95 -11.46 8.59
N LEU A 226 -2.76 -10.25 9.14
CA LEU A 226 -1.45 -9.59 9.25
C LEU A 226 -0.59 -10.12 10.41
N GLY A 227 -1.09 -11.09 11.20
CA GLY A 227 -0.35 -11.73 12.28
C GLY A 227 -0.40 -11.00 13.63
N PHE A 228 -1.39 -10.14 13.83
CA PHE A 228 -1.59 -9.37 15.05
C PHE A 228 -2.84 -9.81 15.83
N ASP A 229 -2.83 -9.60 17.14
CA ASP A 229 -4.01 -9.64 17.99
C ASP A 229 -4.90 -8.42 17.68
N PRO A 230 -6.14 -8.64 17.18
CA PRO A 230 -7.09 -7.58 16.87
C PRO A 230 -7.37 -6.62 18.02
N ALA A 231 -7.28 -7.07 19.28
CA ALA A 231 -7.53 -6.24 20.44
C ALA A 231 -6.44 -5.16 20.66
N THR A 232 -5.26 -5.35 20.05
CA THR A 232 -4.11 -4.45 20.21
C THR A 232 -4.02 -3.36 19.14
N ILE A 233 -4.77 -3.52 18.05
CA ILE A 233 -4.85 -2.56 16.95
C ILE A 233 -6.24 -1.96 16.95
N SER A 234 -6.34 -0.64 17.02
CA SER A 234 -7.63 0.05 16.89
C SER A 234 -8.01 0.23 15.42
N ARG A 235 -9.31 0.43 15.12
CA ARG A 235 -9.77 0.68 13.74
C ARG A 235 -9.19 1.99 13.18
N GLU A 236 -8.94 2.97 14.04
CA GLU A 236 -8.29 4.25 13.71
C GLU A 236 -6.85 4.02 13.26
N LYS A 237 -6.10 3.17 13.99
CA LYS A 237 -4.74 2.80 13.57
C LYS A 237 -4.78 2.08 12.23
N MET A 238 -5.73 1.18 12.01
CA MET A 238 -5.87 0.50 10.72
C MET A 238 -6.17 1.48 9.58
N ALA A 239 -7.08 2.43 9.80
CA ALA A 239 -7.41 3.50 8.85
C ALA A 239 -6.18 4.34 8.49
N HIS A 240 -5.38 4.71 9.50
CA HIS A 240 -4.16 5.48 9.30
C HIS A 240 -3.09 4.69 8.53
N VAL A 241 -2.88 3.42 8.86
CA VAL A 241 -1.94 2.55 8.14
C VAL A 241 -2.36 2.39 6.67
N TYR A 242 -3.66 2.21 6.43
CA TYR A 242 -4.20 2.09 5.08
C TYR A 242 -4.07 3.41 4.29
N GLU A 243 -4.23 4.57 4.95
CA GLU A 243 -3.95 5.88 4.35
C GLU A 243 -2.50 5.98 3.88
N VAL A 244 -1.55 5.71 4.79
CA VAL A 244 -0.12 5.77 4.49
C VAL A 244 0.23 4.85 3.33
N ALA A 245 -0.26 3.60 3.36
CA ALA A 245 -0.07 2.65 2.28
C ALA A 245 -0.62 3.19 0.95
N SER A 246 -1.83 3.77 0.93
CA SER A 246 -2.43 4.31 -0.29
C SER A 246 -1.57 5.37 -0.98
N TYR A 247 -0.90 6.24 -0.22
CA TYR A 247 0.05 7.20 -0.78
C TYR A 247 1.32 6.53 -1.28
N VAL A 248 1.91 5.61 -0.51
CA VAL A 248 3.13 4.88 -0.92
C VAL A 248 2.90 4.06 -2.20
N PHE A 249 1.76 3.39 -2.32
CA PHE A 249 1.41 2.59 -3.50
C PHE A 249 1.03 3.42 -4.73
N GLN A 250 0.89 4.74 -4.61
CA GLN A 250 0.74 5.64 -5.76
C GLN A 250 2.03 6.36 -6.14
N ASP A 251 3.09 6.23 -5.34
CA ASP A 251 4.39 6.81 -5.63
C ASP A 251 5.22 5.85 -6.50
N ASN A 252 5.49 6.25 -7.74
CA ASN A 252 6.20 5.42 -8.73
C ASN A 252 7.58 4.96 -8.22
N GLU A 253 8.33 5.83 -7.53
CA GLU A 253 9.64 5.46 -7.00
C GLU A 253 9.55 4.43 -5.88
N SER A 254 8.54 4.56 -5.01
CA SER A 254 8.26 3.60 -3.96
C SER A 254 7.85 2.25 -4.55
N GLN A 255 6.97 2.23 -5.57
CA GLN A 255 6.60 1.01 -6.27
C GLN A 255 7.82 0.29 -6.87
N LEU A 256 8.73 1.03 -7.51
CA LEU A 256 9.96 0.47 -8.06
C LEU A 256 10.87 -0.11 -6.98
N ALA A 257 11.06 0.60 -5.86
CA ALA A 257 11.88 0.14 -4.74
C ALA A 257 11.30 -1.12 -4.09
N LEU A 258 10.00 -1.12 -3.82
CA LEU A 258 9.28 -2.25 -3.23
C LEU A 258 9.23 -3.46 -4.18
N GLY A 259 9.02 -3.23 -5.48
CA GLY A 259 9.04 -4.28 -6.50
C GLY A 259 10.43 -4.91 -6.69
N HIS A 260 11.50 -4.11 -6.60
CA HIS A 260 12.86 -4.63 -6.60
C HIS A 260 13.14 -5.46 -5.34
N PHE A 261 12.80 -4.92 -4.17
CA PHE A 261 12.92 -5.62 -2.90
C PHE A 261 12.21 -6.97 -2.94
N ALA A 262 10.96 -6.99 -3.39
CA ALA A 262 10.16 -8.18 -3.55
C ALA A 262 10.86 -9.27 -4.37
N ARG A 263 11.33 -8.92 -5.58
CA ARG A 263 12.04 -9.85 -6.47
C ARG A 263 13.30 -10.42 -5.83
N GLU A 264 14.10 -9.58 -5.19
CA GLU A 264 15.34 -10.01 -4.53
C GLU A 264 15.05 -10.87 -3.29
N TYR A 265 14.03 -10.52 -2.53
CA TYR A 265 13.60 -11.28 -1.36
C TYR A 265 13.18 -12.71 -1.77
N VAL A 266 12.40 -12.85 -2.87
CA VAL A 266 12.02 -14.17 -3.41
C VAL A 266 13.25 -15.01 -3.74
N LYS A 267 14.23 -14.42 -4.44
CA LYS A 267 15.46 -15.11 -4.84
C LYS A 267 16.27 -15.61 -3.65
N ILE A 268 16.32 -14.82 -2.57
CA ILE A 268 17.02 -15.22 -1.34
C ILE A 268 16.30 -16.40 -0.66
N GLN A 269 14.97 -16.39 -0.61
CA GLN A 269 14.19 -17.41 0.07
C GLN A 269 14.06 -18.72 -0.72
N ASN A 270 13.96 -18.65 -2.05
CA ASN A 270 13.78 -19.80 -2.93
C ASN A 270 14.96 -19.90 -3.91
N HIS A 271 15.96 -20.71 -3.55
CA HIS A 271 17.16 -20.91 -4.37
C HIS A 271 16.90 -21.65 -5.69
N GLU A 272 15.75 -22.33 -5.85
CA GLU A 272 15.45 -23.15 -7.04
C GLU A 272 14.06 -22.94 -7.67
N SER A 273 13.16 -22.12 -7.10
CA SER A 273 11.84 -21.84 -7.71
C SER A 273 11.42 -20.37 -7.62
N ILE A 274 11.27 -19.73 -8.79
CA ILE A 274 10.68 -18.39 -8.86
C ILE A 274 9.16 -18.57 -8.79
N LEU A 275 8.62 -18.60 -7.57
CA LEU A 275 7.19 -18.38 -7.40
C LEU A 275 6.88 -16.94 -7.84
N HIS A 276 5.76 -16.75 -8.54
CA HIS A 276 5.30 -15.41 -8.92
C HIS A 276 5.01 -14.59 -7.67
N PHE A 277 5.84 -13.56 -7.45
CA PHE A 277 5.56 -12.55 -6.44
C PHE A 277 4.42 -11.65 -6.94
N THR A 278 3.33 -11.52 -6.18
CA THR A 278 2.16 -10.68 -6.54
C THR A 278 2.16 -9.34 -5.81
N GLY A 279 1.42 -8.34 -6.33
CA GLY A 279 1.27 -7.04 -5.69
C GLY A 279 0.70 -7.11 -4.26
N GLY A 280 -0.17 -8.09 -3.98
CA GLY A 280 -0.72 -8.34 -2.64
C GLY A 280 0.34 -8.61 -1.56
N MET A 281 1.45 -9.26 -1.91
CA MET A 281 2.51 -9.54 -0.94
C MET A 281 3.31 -8.30 -0.54
N VAL A 282 3.58 -7.36 -1.46
CA VAL A 282 4.18 -6.07 -1.08
C VAL A 282 3.22 -5.31 -0.14
N PHE A 283 1.93 -5.35 -0.45
CA PHE A 283 0.89 -4.67 0.32
C PHE A 283 0.86 -5.14 1.78
N GLU A 284 0.85 -6.44 2.02
CA GLU A 284 0.92 -7.01 3.36
C GLU A 284 2.17 -6.57 4.13
N ILE A 285 3.34 -6.62 3.50
CA ILE A 285 4.63 -6.22 4.12
C ILE A 285 4.58 -4.75 4.55
N VAL A 286 4.05 -3.87 3.70
CA VAL A 286 3.91 -2.44 3.99
C VAL A 286 2.96 -2.23 5.18
N LEU A 287 1.76 -2.82 5.14
CA LEU A 287 0.79 -2.67 6.24
C LEU A 287 1.35 -3.20 7.56
N ALA A 288 1.98 -4.38 7.53
CA ALA A 288 2.43 -5.03 8.73
C ALA A 288 3.68 -4.34 9.33
N ALA A 289 4.60 -3.83 8.50
CA ALA A 289 5.71 -2.98 8.98
C ALA A 289 5.20 -1.70 9.66
N LEU A 290 4.20 -1.04 9.06
CA LEU A 290 3.54 0.12 9.66
C LEU A 290 2.87 -0.21 10.99
N LEU A 291 2.18 -1.35 11.09
CA LEU A 291 1.58 -1.80 12.35
C LEU A 291 2.64 -2.12 13.41
N VAL A 292 3.73 -2.81 13.06
CA VAL A 292 4.86 -3.03 13.99
C VAL A 292 5.40 -1.71 14.54
N TYR A 293 5.54 -0.71 13.68
CA TYR A 293 5.97 0.62 14.12
C TYR A 293 4.96 1.26 15.09
N LEU A 294 3.67 1.31 14.72
CA LEU A 294 2.63 1.99 15.49
C LEU A 294 2.21 1.28 16.78
N THR A 295 2.42 -0.04 16.87
CA THR A 295 2.18 -0.81 18.11
C THR A 295 3.46 -1.04 18.91
N GLY A 296 4.62 -0.66 18.38
CA GLY A 296 5.91 -1.04 18.95
C GLY A 296 6.17 -2.55 18.94
N GLY A 297 5.44 -3.31 18.10
CA GLY A 297 5.45 -4.77 18.07
C GLY A 297 4.51 -5.44 19.07
N VAL A 298 3.77 -4.67 19.89
CA VAL A 298 2.72 -5.21 20.75
C VAL A 298 1.61 -5.79 19.87
N GLY A 299 1.12 -6.97 20.25
CA GLY A 299 0.08 -7.67 19.51
C GLY A 299 0.59 -8.63 18.44
N LEU A 300 1.88 -8.63 18.11
CA LEU A 300 2.43 -9.67 17.23
C LEU A 300 2.20 -11.05 17.86
N ALA A 301 1.59 -11.97 17.11
CA ALA A 301 1.31 -13.31 17.59
C ALA A 301 2.61 -14.05 18.02
N ALA A 302 2.54 -14.97 18.97
CA ALA A 302 3.74 -15.67 19.46
C ALA A 302 4.49 -16.46 18.35
N ARG A 303 3.77 -16.98 17.37
CA ARG A 303 4.34 -17.65 16.18
C ARG A 303 5.14 -16.70 15.28
N VAL A 304 4.69 -15.47 15.23
CA VAL A 304 5.21 -14.37 14.42
C VAL A 304 6.51 -13.86 15.05
N THR A 305 6.51 -13.63 16.37
CA THR A 305 7.70 -13.20 17.12
C THR A 305 8.81 -14.26 17.15
N ALA A 306 8.47 -15.54 17.30
CA ALA A 306 9.46 -16.63 17.32
C ALA A 306 10.21 -16.80 15.99
N ALA A 307 9.56 -16.51 14.87
CA ALA A 307 10.14 -16.59 13.53
C ALA A 307 10.84 -15.29 13.09
N SER A 308 10.53 -14.14 13.72
CA SER A 308 10.88 -12.81 13.22
C SER A 308 11.93 -12.03 14.01
N THR A 309 12.49 -12.56 15.10
CA THR A 309 13.29 -11.74 16.04
C THR A 309 14.43 -10.95 15.36
N ARG A 310 15.07 -11.53 14.33
CA ARG A 310 16.12 -10.87 13.54
C ARG A 310 15.59 -9.75 12.62
N LEU A 311 14.34 -9.84 12.18
CA LEU A 311 13.70 -8.90 11.25
C LEU A 311 12.85 -7.84 11.95
N THR A 312 12.46 -8.05 13.20
CA THR A 312 11.66 -7.07 13.95
C THR A 312 12.32 -5.67 13.98
N PRO A 313 13.63 -5.52 14.26
CA PRO A 313 14.26 -4.19 14.23
C PRO A 313 14.22 -3.49 12.86
N PRO A 314 14.65 -4.11 11.73
CA PRO A 314 14.55 -3.44 10.44
C PRO A 314 13.09 -3.25 9.97
N LEU A 315 12.14 -4.12 10.34
CA LEU A 315 10.72 -3.92 10.05
C LEU A 315 10.12 -2.71 10.79
N LYS A 316 10.50 -2.51 12.06
CA LYS A 316 10.10 -1.31 12.81
C LYS A 316 10.63 -0.04 12.13
N ARG A 317 11.88 -0.05 11.69
CA ARG A 317 12.48 1.06 10.91
C ARG A 317 11.80 1.24 9.55
N LEU A 318 11.39 0.14 8.91
CA LEU A 318 10.65 0.20 7.66
C LEU A 318 9.31 0.89 7.87
N GLY A 319 8.57 0.53 8.93
CA GLY A 319 7.32 1.18 9.29
C GLY A 319 7.48 2.68 9.56
N GLU A 320 8.51 3.06 10.33
CA GLU A 320 8.83 4.48 10.59
C GLU A 320 9.09 5.27 9.30
N VAL A 321 9.89 4.70 8.39
CA VAL A 321 10.21 5.34 7.11
C VAL A 321 8.99 5.42 6.20
N LEU A 322 8.18 4.36 6.13
CA LEU A 322 6.94 4.34 5.35
C LEU A 322 5.94 5.37 5.86
N GLU A 323 5.83 5.52 7.18
CA GLU A 323 4.96 6.51 7.82
C GLU A 323 5.40 7.93 7.47
N LYS A 324 6.70 8.23 7.59
CA LYS A 324 7.25 9.51 7.17
C LYS A 324 7.03 9.76 5.67
N LEU A 325 7.30 8.76 4.83
CA LEU A 325 7.12 8.85 3.39
C LEU A 325 5.65 9.12 3.00
N GLY A 326 4.70 8.42 3.60
CA GLY A 326 3.27 8.64 3.36
C GLY A 326 2.83 10.05 3.72
N ARG A 327 3.31 10.59 4.86
CA ARG A 327 3.07 12.00 5.22
C ARG A 327 3.68 12.97 4.20
N ASP A 328 4.94 12.76 3.82
CA ASP A 328 5.65 13.59 2.86
C ASP A 328 4.93 13.60 1.49
N LEU A 329 4.44 12.44 1.04
CA LEU A 329 3.65 12.29 -0.19
C LEU A 329 2.29 12.97 -0.10
N LYS A 330 1.59 12.85 1.04
CA LYS A 330 0.30 13.53 1.28
C LYS A 330 0.47 15.04 1.25
N ILE A 331 1.47 15.57 1.95
CA ILE A 331 1.82 17.00 1.96
C ILE A 331 2.19 17.47 0.55
N ALA A 332 3.06 16.74 -0.15
CA ALA A 332 3.43 17.05 -1.53
C ALA A 332 2.21 17.12 -2.46
N ARG A 333 1.23 16.23 -2.29
CA ARG A 333 0.00 16.27 -3.07
C ARG A 333 -0.83 17.52 -2.80
N VAL A 334 -1.04 17.86 -1.53
CA VAL A 334 -1.80 19.07 -1.14
C VAL A 334 -1.18 20.31 -1.76
N HIS A 335 0.14 20.44 -1.75
CA HIS A 335 0.81 21.62 -2.30
C HIS A 335 0.91 21.62 -3.83
N ALA A 336 1.00 20.45 -4.46
CA ALA A 336 1.01 20.35 -5.92
C ALA A 336 -0.36 20.70 -6.53
N GLU A 337 -1.45 20.23 -5.93
CA GLU A 337 -2.81 20.40 -6.45
C GLU A 337 -3.55 21.61 -5.83
N GLY A 338 -3.10 22.09 -4.68
CA GLY A 338 -3.68 23.21 -3.95
C GLY A 338 -3.29 24.57 -4.52
N HIS A 339 -3.64 24.83 -5.78
CA HIS A 339 -3.44 26.12 -6.41
C HIS A 339 -4.70 26.60 -7.14
N ALA A 340 -4.86 27.92 -7.24
CA ALA A 340 -5.94 28.58 -7.95
C ALA A 340 -5.42 29.84 -8.64
N GLU A 341 -6.02 30.17 -9.78
CA GLU A 341 -5.73 31.39 -10.54
C GLU A 341 -7.06 32.03 -10.92
N GLY A 342 -7.12 33.36 -10.89
CA GLY A 342 -8.36 34.08 -11.14
C GLY A 342 -8.16 35.53 -11.51
N VAL A 343 -9.23 36.12 -12.04
CA VAL A 343 -9.29 37.54 -12.44
C VAL A 343 -10.55 38.19 -11.87
N GLY A 344 -10.39 39.29 -11.14
CA GLY A 344 -11.45 40.07 -10.53
C GLY A 344 -12.00 39.45 -9.24
N SER A 345 -13.23 39.84 -8.90
CA SER A 345 -13.96 39.25 -7.77
C SER A 345 -14.54 37.89 -8.14
N GLY A 346 -14.59 36.96 -7.19
CA GLY A 346 -15.18 35.65 -7.45
C GLY A 346 -15.04 34.67 -6.29
N SER A 347 -15.68 33.52 -6.45
CA SER A 347 -15.49 32.39 -5.55
C SER A 347 -15.17 31.12 -6.32
N GLN A 348 -14.24 30.33 -5.79
CA GLN A 348 -13.79 29.08 -6.38
C GLN A 348 -13.70 27.99 -5.33
N THR A 349 -13.93 26.74 -5.74
CA THR A 349 -13.58 25.55 -4.96
C THR A 349 -12.48 24.80 -5.69
N VAL A 350 -11.36 24.57 -5.01
CA VAL A 350 -10.27 23.72 -5.45
C VAL A 350 -10.44 22.36 -4.78
N VAL A 351 -10.52 21.31 -5.61
CA VAL A 351 -10.66 19.93 -5.14
C VAL A 351 -9.33 19.21 -5.33
N ILE A 352 -8.74 18.76 -4.24
CA ILE A 352 -7.50 17.99 -4.20
C ILE A 352 -7.83 16.51 -4.21
N THR A 353 -7.23 15.77 -5.13
CA THR A 353 -7.48 14.35 -5.33
C THR A 353 -6.87 13.54 -4.20
N ARG A 354 -7.69 12.88 -3.39
CA ARG A 354 -7.18 11.96 -2.38
C ARG A 354 -6.50 10.75 -3.03
N ALA A 355 -5.55 10.14 -2.34
CA ALA A 355 -5.00 8.86 -2.78
C ALA A 355 -6.14 7.87 -3.05
N LYS A 356 -6.08 7.16 -4.18
CA LYS A 356 -6.95 5.99 -4.42
C LYS A 356 -6.67 4.90 -3.39
N GLY A 357 -7.71 4.19 -2.96
CA GLY A 357 -7.54 3.04 -2.07
C GLY A 357 -6.72 1.94 -2.75
N VAL A 358 -5.88 1.26 -1.99
CA VAL A 358 -5.12 0.13 -2.53
C VAL A 358 -6.04 -1.06 -2.70
N VAL A 359 -6.25 -1.47 -3.96
CA VAL A 359 -6.83 -2.76 -4.30
C VAL A 359 -5.65 -3.72 -4.47
N PRO A 360 -5.34 -4.59 -3.50
CA PRO A 360 -4.30 -5.58 -3.69
C PRO A 360 -4.72 -6.54 -4.80
N GLU A 361 -3.76 -6.92 -5.64
CA GLU A 361 -3.96 -8.03 -6.54
C GLU A 361 -4.12 -9.32 -5.73
N PRO A 362 -5.01 -10.24 -6.15
CA PRO A 362 -5.12 -11.55 -5.53
C PRO A 362 -3.75 -12.22 -5.46
N VAL A 363 -3.42 -12.77 -4.30
CA VAL A 363 -2.20 -13.55 -4.17
C VAL A 363 -2.38 -14.85 -4.97
N ALA A 364 -1.48 -15.15 -5.91
CA ALA A 364 -1.66 -16.28 -6.82
C ALA A 364 -1.45 -17.61 -6.08
N ALA A 365 -2.47 -18.48 -6.06
CA ALA A 365 -2.32 -19.81 -5.46
C ALA A 365 -1.27 -20.63 -6.23
N PRO A 366 -0.40 -21.40 -5.54
CA PRO A 366 0.49 -22.33 -6.20
C PRO A 366 -0.32 -23.36 -7.01
N PRO A 367 0.20 -23.86 -8.14
CA PRO A 367 -0.52 -24.81 -8.99
C PRO A 367 -0.88 -26.08 -8.20
N LYS A 368 -2.19 -26.34 -8.03
CA LYS A 368 -2.69 -27.58 -7.43
C LYS A 368 -2.42 -28.75 -8.39
N LYS A 369 -1.28 -29.45 -8.26
CA LYS A 369 -1.09 -30.74 -8.93
C LYS A 369 -2.12 -31.73 -8.34
N LYS A 370 -3.17 -32.07 -9.12
CA LYS A 370 -4.21 -33.05 -8.75
C LYS A 370 -3.56 -34.40 -8.45
N LYS A 371 -3.43 -34.75 -7.17
CA LYS A 371 -2.92 -36.06 -6.75
C LYS A 371 -4.02 -37.11 -6.90
N SER A 372 -3.72 -38.22 -7.59
CA SER A 372 -4.58 -39.41 -7.54
C SER A 372 -4.55 -39.99 -6.12
N ARG A 373 -5.72 -40.33 -5.57
CA ARG A 373 -5.97 -40.57 -4.13
C ARG A 373 -5.04 -41.58 -3.42
N ASN A 374 -4.31 -42.43 -4.15
CA ASN A 374 -3.52 -43.54 -3.62
C ASN A 374 -2.03 -43.59 -4.05
N LYS A 375 -1.59 -42.72 -4.97
CA LYS A 375 -0.19 -42.68 -5.41
C LYS A 375 0.56 -41.60 -4.64
N PRO A 376 1.86 -41.79 -4.31
CA PRO A 376 2.71 -40.68 -3.91
C PRO A 376 2.65 -39.55 -4.94
N PRO A 377 2.86 -38.28 -4.53
CA PRO A 377 3.03 -37.20 -5.51
C PRO A 377 4.14 -37.58 -6.50
N PRO A 378 4.02 -37.17 -7.77
CA PRO A 378 5.13 -37.32 -8.71
C PRO A 378 6.33 -36.50 -8.22
N PRO A 379 7.56 -36.90 -8.61
CA PRO A 379 8.74 -36.09 -8.33
C PRO A 379 8.56 -34.67 -8.90
N LEU A 380 9.18 -33.69 -8.26
CA LEU A 380 9.18 -32.31 -8.73
C LEU A 380 10.04 -32.21 -10.00
N ASP A 381 9.50 -31.60 -11.05
CA ASP A 381 10.22 -31.38 -12.31
C ASP A 381 11.48 -30.54 -12.08
N GLU A 382 11.41 -29.60 -11.13
CA GLU A 382 12.48 -28.71 -10.67
C GLU A 382 13.65 -29.46 -10.01
N ALA A 383 13.41 -30.66 -9.45
CA ALA A 383 14.46 -31.45 -8.82
C ALA A 383 15.42 -32.10 -9.85
N GLN A 384 15.11 -32.05 -11.15
CA GLN A 384 15.95 -32.58 -12.23
C GLN A 384 16.48 -34.00 -11.98
N GLY A 385 15.66 -34.86 -11.37
CA GLY A 385 16.02 -36.24 -11.02
C GLY A 385 16.82 -36.42 -9.73
N ARG A 386 17.17 -35.34 -9.02
CA ARG A 386 17.88 -35.40 -7.73
C ARG A 386 16.97 -35.86 -6.59
N SER A 387 17.59 -36.36 -5.52
CA SER A 387 16.88 -36.80 -4.32
C SER A 387 16.21 -35.61 -3.63
N HIS A 388 14.90 -35.69 -3.39
CA HIS A 388 14.13 -34.60 -2.79
C HIS A 388 12.92 -35.13 -2.01
N THR A 389 12.43 -34.35 -1.03
CA THR A 389 11.24 -34.70 -0.24
C THR A 389 10.13 -33.70 -0.49
N ILE A 390 8.94 -34.20 -0.78
CA ILE A 390 7.69 -33.44 -0.87
C ILE A 390 6.97 -33.59 0.46
N VAL A 391 6.91 -32.52 1.25
CA VAL A 391 6.14 -32.49 2.50
C VAL A 391 4.70 -32.12 2.16
N GLU A 392 3.78 -33.06 2.35
CA GLU A 392 2.34 -32.85 2.11
C GLU A 392 1.64 -32.30 3.36
N ARG A 393 2.00 -32.84 4.53
CA ARG A 393 1.55 -32.37 5.85
C ARG A 393 2.71 -32.51 6.86
N PRO A 394 3.09 -31.46 7.61
CA PRO A 394 4.17 -31.56 8.59
C PRO A 394 3.74 -32.25 9.90
N GLY A 395 4.72 -32.62 10.75
CA GLY A 395 4.51 -33.17 12.09
C GLY A 395 4.33 -34.69 12.17
N ARG A 396 4.25 -35.24 13.40
CA ARG A 396 4.05 -36.69 13.65
C ARG A 396 2.79 -37.27 13.02
N GLU A 397 1.73 -36.49 12.97
CA GLU A 397 0.48 -36.87 12.29
C GLU A 397 0.47 -36.55 10.79
N GLY A 398 1.60 -36.07 10.25
CA GLY A 398 1.76 -35.54 8.91
C GLY A 398 1.99 -36.59 7.82
N GLN A 399 2.44 -36.16 6.65
CA GLN A 399 2.74 -36.99 5.50
C GLN A 399 3.84 -36.33 4.65
N TYR A 400 4.86 -37.12 4.28
CA TYR A 400 5.92 -36.67 3.38
C TYR A 400 6.35 -37.80 2.45
N THR A 401 6.83 -37.43 1.25
CA THR A 401 7.28 -38.36 0.22
C THR A 401 8.68 -37.99 -0.24
N THR A 402 9.66 -38.83 0.04
CA THR A 402 11.02 -38.72 -0.46
C THR A 402 11.17 -39.50 -1.75
N HIS A 403 11.64 -38.83 -2.80
CA HIS A 403 12.11 -39.41 -4.05
C HIS A 403 13.64 -39.47 -3.99
N TYR A 404 14.22 -40.59 -4.40
CA TYR A 404 15.66 -40.80 -4.46
C TYR A 404 16.15 -40.77 -5.91
N GLU A 405 17.42 -40.44 -6.12
CA GLU A 405 18.07 -40.41 -7.45
C GLU A 405 17.99 -41.74 -8.20
N ASP A 406 17.95 -42.85 -7.48
CA ASP A 406 17.80 -44.19 -8.04
C ASP A 406 16.37 -44.53 -8.51
N GLY A 407 15.45 -43.55 -8.43
CA GLY A 407 14.04 -43.69 -8.79
C GLY A 407 13.19 -44.38 -7.73
N THR A 408 13.76 -44.75 -6.57
CA THR A 408 12.98 -45.26 -5.44
C THR A 408 12.28 -44.12 -4.69
N VAL A 409 11.25 -44.49 -3.93
CA VAL A 409 10.37 -43.59 -3.20
C VAL A 409 10.12 -44.14 -1.80
N LYS A 410 10.09 -43.24 -0.82
CA LYS A 410 9.64 -43.51 0.54
C LYS A 410 8.61 -42.46 0.97
N GLN A 411 7.45 -42.89 1.43
CA GLN A 411 6.37 -42.03 1.87
C GLN A 411 5.95 -42.37 3.30
N TYR A 412 6.23 -41.46 4.24
CA TYR A 412 5.71 -41.53 5.61
C TYR A 412 4.31 -40.97 5.68
N ARG A 413 3.47 -41.60 6.51
CA ARG A 413 2.06 -41.27 6.62
C ARG A 413 1.62 -41.48 8.08
N GLY A 414 1.52 -40.37 8.80
CA GLY A 414 1.28 -40.27 10.23
C GLY A 414 -0.17 -40.54 10.63
N SER A 415 -1.13 -39.87 9.99
CA SER A 415 -2.57 -39.99 10.26
C SER A 415 -3.39 -40.39 9.03
N GLY A 416 -4.60 -40.93 9.26
CA GLY A 416 -5.61 -41.20 8.22
C GLY A 416 -6.07 -42.66 8.18
N LYS A 417 -6.66 -43.08 7.05
CA LYS A 417 -7.11 -44.47 6.89
C LYS A 417 -5.94 -45.43 6.77
N ASP A 418 -6.06 -46.57 7.45
CA ASP A 418 -5.09 -47.66 7.40
C ASP A 418 -4.91 -48.22 6.00
N HIS A 419 -3.77 -48.87 5.76
CA HIS A 419 -3.47 -49.47 4.46
C HIS A 419 -3.44 -50.99 4.56
N GLY A 420 -4.61 -51.60 4.34
CA GLY A 420 -4.78 -53.04 4.54
C GLY A 420 -4.48 -53.40 6.01
N PRO A 421 -3.57 -54.36 6.28
CA PRO A 421 -3.23 -54.78 7.64
C PRO A 421 -2.27 -53.82 8.37
N HIS A 422 -1.79 -52.75 7.72
CA HIS A 422 -0.81 -51.84 8.31
C HIS A 422 -1.49 -50.57 8.84
N PRO A 423 -1.59 -50.42 10.18
CA PRO A 423 -2.16 -49.21 10.78
C PRO A 423 -1.27 -47.99 10.53
N ARG A 424 -1.83 -46.79 10.70
CA ARG A 424 -1.05 -45.56 10.78
C ARG A 424 -0.47 -45.36 12.19
N PRO A 425 0.73 -44.79 12.35
CA PRO A 425 1.63 -44.29 11.31
C PRO A 425 2.30 -45.44 10.55
N ASN A 426 2.57 -45.25 9.25
CA ASN A 426 3.30 -46.24 8.44
C ASN A 426 4.09 -45.61 7.29
N VAL A 427 4.99 -46.39 6.72
CA VAL A 427 5.86 -46.01 5.61
C VAL A 427 5.55 -46.88 4.40
N LYS A 428 5.26 -46.23 3.26
CA LYS A 428 5.16 -46.87 1.94
C LYS A 428 6.46 -46.64 1.19
N PHE A 429 7.12 -47.69 0.72
CA PHE A 429 8.43 -47.56 0.09
C PHE A 429 8.64 -48.61 -1.00
N ASN A 430 9.55 -48.39 -1.93
CA ASN A 430 10.09 -49.45 -2.79
C ASN A 430 11.61 -49.54 -2.64
N LYS A 431 12.19 -50.59 -3.22
CA LYS A 431 13.62 -50.83 -3.33
C LYS A 431 13.96 -51.06 -4.78
N ILE A 432 15.23 -50.95 -5.14
CA ILE A 432 15.71 -51.41 -6.45
C ILE A 432 15.58 -52.93 -6.50
N ASP A 433 14.91 -53.42 -7.54
CA ASP A 433 14.85 -54.83 -7.91
C ASP A 433 15.76 -55.07 -9.12
N THR A 434 16.40 -56.24 -9.17
CA THR A 434 17.19 -56.69 -10.33
C THR A 434 16.31 -57.53 -11.23
N ARG A 435 16.17 -57.13 -12.49
CA ARG A 435 15.45 -57.91 -13.50
C ARG A 435 16.29 -59.11 -13.97
N PRO A 436 15.66 -60.13 -14.59
CA PRO A 436 16.38 -61.29 -15.14
C PRO A 436 17.46 -60.95 -16.17
N ASP A 437 17.36 -59.80 -16.83
CA ASP A 437 18.33 -59.26 -17.78
C ASP A 437 19.49 -58.48 -17.13
N GLY A 438 19.54 -58.46 -15.79
CA GLY A 438 20.55 -57.74 -15.01
C GLY A 438 20.28 -56.25 -14.80
N SER A 439 19.22 -55.69 -15.39
CA SER A 439 18.89 -54.27 -15.22
C SER A 439 18.31 -53.97 -13.83
N LEU A 440 18.69 -52.81 -13.27
CA LEU A 440 18.22 -52.34 -11.97
C LEU A 440 17.02 -51.42 -12.17
N VAL A 441 15.87 -51.75 -11.56
CA VAL A 441 14.65 -50.94 -11.67
C VAL A 441 13.96 -50.74 -10.32
N PRO A 442 13.27 -49.62 -10.09
CA PRO A 442 12.47 -49.46 -8.88
C PRO A 442 11.34 -50.49 -8.81
N GLY A 443 11.32 -51.25 -7.72
CA GLY A 443 10.32 -52.28 -7.46
C GLY A 443 8.94 -51.74 -7.08
N GLY A 444 8.01 -52.66 -6.85
CA GLY A 444 6.67 -52.33 -6.36
C GLY A 444 6.66 -51.72 -4.95
N LEU A 445 5.70 -50.84 -4.68
CA LEU A 445 5.55 -50.19 -3.38
C LEU A 445 5.06 -51.18 -2.31
N LYS A 446 5.84 -51.33 -1.25
CA LYS A 446 5.56 -52.11 -0.04
C LYS A 446 5.21 -51.17 1.12
N VAL A 447 4.61 -51.71 2.18
CA VAL A 447 4.19 -50.94 3.36
C VAL A 447 4.74 -51.61 4.60
N ARG A 448 5.19 -50.82 5.57
CA ARG A 448 5.64 -51.31 6.88
C ARG A 448 5.44 -50.24 7.98
N PRO A 449 5.53 -50.62 9.26
CA PRO A 449 5.66 -49.66 10.34
C PRO A 449 6.91 -48.76 10.17
N PRO A 450 6.88 -47.50 10.63
CA PRO A 450 8.03 -46.60 10.59
C PRO A 450 9.11 -47.06 11.57
N THR A 451 10.38 -46.87 11.23
CA THR A 451 11.48 -46.99 12.20
C THR A 451 11.61 -45.71 13.02
N SER A 452 12.34 -45.75 14.14
CA SER A 452 12.42 -44.61 15.09
C SER A 452 13.01 -43.33 14.49
N ASP A 453 13.88 -43.47 13.48
CA ASP A 453 14.49 -42.40 12.68
C ASP A 453 13.55 -41.84 11.58
N GLU A 454 12.45 -42.54 11.28
CA GLU A 454 11.45 -42.14 10.29
C GLU A 454 10.24 -41.42 10.93
N PHE A 455 10.25 -41.21 12.23
CA PHE A 455 9.29 -40.30 12.84
C PHE A 455 9.76 -38.87 12.64
N PRO A 456 8.94 -37.99 12.02
CA PRO A 456 9.28 -36.58 11.92
C PRO A 456 9.39 -36.01 13.36
N ARG A 457 10.52 -35.36 13.62
CA ARG A 457 10.87 -34.77 14.92
C ARG A 457 10.37 -33.34 15.04
#